data_AF-A0A519LH04-F1
#
_entry.id   AF-A0A519LH04-F1
#
_cell.length_a   1.000
_cell.length_b   1.000
_cell.length_c   1.000
_cell.angle_alpha   90.00
_cell.angle_beta   90.00
_cell.angle_gamma   90.00
#
_symmetry.space_group_name_H-M   'P 1'
#
loop_
_entity.id
_entity.type
_entity.pdbx_description
1 polymer ?
#
loop_
_entity_poly.entity_id
_entity_poly.type
_entity_poly.pdbx_seq_one_letter_code
_entity_poly.pdbx_strand_id
1 'polypeptide(L)'
;MKIKFVDEYLGILAESKSTGKRKYPEEVEQAFKKRIFQIKQANGTQDLREIKSLHFEKLKEKRYLGKYSIRINKAYRLIFIITKEERLEVMEIEEINNHYS
;
A
#
# COMPACT_ATOMS: atom_id res chain seq x y z
N MET A 1 3.32 -5.68 11.91
CA MET A 1 2.47 -4.46 11.93
C MET A 1 1.02 -4.78 11.56
N LYS A 2 0.06 -3.88 11.81
CA LYS A 2 -1.35 -4.04 11.40
C LYS A 2 -1.65 -3.26 10.11
N ILE A 3 -2.57 -3.76 9.29
CA ILE A 3 -3.06 -3.07 8.09
C ILE A 3 -4.53 -2.71 8.29
N LYS A 4 -4.91 -1.52 7.87
CA LYS A 4 -6.30 -1.11 7.68
C LYS A 4 -6.48 -0.62 6.24
N PHE A 5 -7.66 -0.87 5.68
CA PHE A 5 -8.02 -0.36 4.35
C PHE A 5 -9.05 0.74 4.51
N VAL A 6 -8.72 1.93 4.01
CA VAL A 6 -9.65 3.05 3.92
C VAL A 6 -10.50 2.92 2.66
N ASP A 7 -9.90 2.45 1.55
CA ASP A 7 -10.62 2.07 0.33
C ASP A 7 -11.15 0.64 0.47
N GLU A 8 -12.48 0.50 0.46
CA GLU A 8 -13.19 -0.77 0.62
C GLU A 8 -12.81 -1.79 -0.48
N TYR A 9 -12.66 -1.32 -1.72
CA TYR A 9 -12.28 -2.18 -2.84
C TYR A 9 -10.89 -2.78 -2.64
N LEU A 10 -9.93 -2.00 -2.13
CA LEU A 10 -8.59 -2.50 -1.82
C LEU A 10 -8.62 -3.53 -0.68
N GLY A 11 -9.49 -3.35 0.31
CA GLY A 11 -9.71 -4.33 1.37
C GLY A 11 -10.24 -5.66 0.82
N ILE A 12 -11.27 -5.60 -0.03
CA ILE A 12 -11.82 -6.79 -0.70
C ILE A 12 -10.76 -7.45 -1.60
N LEU A 13 -10.00 -6.65 -2.35
CA LEU A 13 -8.95 -7.14 -3.24
C LEU A 13 -7.81 -7.84 -2.46
N ALA A 14 -7.49 -7.37 -1.25
CA ALA A 14 -6.47 -7.96 -0.41
C ALA A 14 -6.85 -9.33 0.15
N GLU A 15 -8.13 -9.56 0.46
CA GLU A 15 -8.63 -10.78 1.09
C GLU A 15 -9.17 -11.81 0.07
N SER A 16 -9.71 -11.36 -1.06
CA SER A 16 -10.37 -12.23 -2.04
C SER A 16 -9.60 -12.38 -3.35
N LYS A 17 -9.90 -13.43 -4.13
CA LYS A 17 -9.32 -13.61 -5.47
C LYS A 17 -9.99 -12.72 -6.53
N SER A 18 -11.27 -12.37 -6.39
CA SER A 18 -12.00 -11.46 -7.31
C SER A 18 -13.47 -11.38 -6.90
N THR A 19 -14.05 -10.19 -6.86
CA THR A 19 -15.50 -9.96 -6.82
C THR A 19 -15.89 -8.91 -7.85
N GLY A 20 -15.98 -9.31 -9.13
CA GLY A 20 -16.56 -8.47 -10.19
C GLY A 20 -15.57 -7.67 -11.04
N LYS A 21 -15.99 -6.48 -11.49
CA LYS A 21 -15.25 -5.66 -12.46
C LYS A 21 -13.95 -5.12 -11.85
N ARG A 22 -12.82 -5.38 -12.52
CA ARG A 22 -11.49 -4.90 -12.11
C ARG A 22 -11.37 -3.38 -12.24
N LYS A 23 -10.81 -2.73 -11.21
CA LYS A 23 -10.51 -1.29 -11.20
C LYS A 23 -9.11 -1.01 -11.74
N TYR A 24 -8.20 -1.99 -11.63
CA TYR A 24 -6.81 -1.88 -12.07
C TYR A 24 -6.45 -3.02 -13.04
N PRO A 25 -5.39 -2.88 -13.84
CA PRO A 25 -4.85 -3.99 -14.61
C PRO A 25 -4.53 -5.20 -13.71
N GLU A 26 -4.71 -6.41 -14.21
CA GLU A 26 -4.52 -7.63 -13.44
C GLU A 26 -3.12 -7.73 -12.82
N GLU A 27 -2.08 -7.33 -13.55
CA GLU A 27 -0.70 -7.27 -13.06
C GLU A 27 -0.53 -6.33 -11.85
N VAL A 28 -1.28 -5.22 -11.80
CA VAL A 28 -1.26 -4.25 -10.69
C VAL A 28 -1.94 -4.86 -9.48
N GLU A 29 -3.08 -5.53 -9.66
CA GLU A 29 -3.79 -6.22 -8.59
C GLU A 29 -2.95 -7.35 -7.98
N GLN A 30 -2.27 -8.15 -8.81
CA GLN A 30 -1.39 -9.21 -8.34
C GLN A 30 -0.17 -8.65 -7.58
N ALA A 31 0.48 -7.62 -8.13
CA ALA A 31 1.59 -6.95 -7.47
C ALA A 31 1.16 -6.27 -6.16
N PHE A 32 -0.03 -5.68 -6.11
CA PHE A 32 -0.63 -5.14 -4.90
C PHE A 32 -0.76 -6.21 -3.81
N LYS A 33 -1.35 -7.38 -4.12
CA LYS A 33 -1.48 -8.48 -3.15
C LYS A 33 -0.11 -8.94 -2.64
N LYS A 34 0.91 -8.97 -3.50
CA LYS A 34 2.29 -9.24 -3.09
C LYS A 34 2.80 -8.19 -2.09
N ARG A 35 2.49 -6.91 -2.29
CA ARG A 35 2.84 -5.85 -1.31
C ARG A 35 2.10 -6.03 0.01
N ILE A 36 0.81 -6.32 -0.02
CA ILE A 36 0.04 -6.62 1.20
C ILE A 36 0.66 -7.77 1.97
N PHE A 37 1.03 -8.85 1.29
CA PHE A 37 1.72 -9.98 1.92
C PHE A 37 3.05 -9.55 2.57
N GLN A 38 3.89 -8.79 1.87
CA GLN A 38 5.15 -8.27 2.44
C GLN A 38 4.91 -7.39 3.67
N ILE A 39 3.89 -6.53 3.65
CA ILE A 39 3.53 -5.66 4.78
C ILE A 39 3.05 -6.49 5.97
N LYS A 40 2.20 -7.52 5.74
CA LYS A 40 1.71 -8.43 6.80
C LYS A 40 2.88 -9.19 7.47
N GLN A 41 3.94 -9.51 6.73
CA GLN A 41 5.12 -10.23 7.23
C GLN A 41 6.15 -9.34 7.95
N ALA A 42 6.09 -8.01 7.78
CA ALA A 42 7.05 -7.10 8.37
C ALA A 42 6.72 -6.76 9.84
N ASN A 43 7.74 -6.67 10.69
CA ASN A 43 7.59 -6.31 12.09
C ASN A 43 7.13 -4.86 12.21
N GLY A 44 7.72 -3.99 11.40
CA GLY A 44 7.35 -2.57 11.29
C GLY A 44 7.82 -1.94 9.98
N THR A 45 7.69 -0.63 9.91
CA THR A 45 8.01 0.15 8.71
C THR A 45 9.51 0.19 8.40
N GLN A 46 10.37 -0.09 9.38
CA GLN A 46 11.81 -0.19 9.18
C GLN A 46 12.17 -1.35 8.22
N ASP A 47 11.63 -2.56 8.46
CA ASP A 47 11.82 -3.72 7.59
C ASP A 47 11.43 -3.41 6.14
N LEU A 48 10.34 -2.66 5.94
CA LEU A 48 9.89 -2.25 4.61
C LEU A 48 10.84 -1.25 3.94
N ARG A 49 11.49 -0.36 4.71
CA ARG A 49 12.48 0.60 4.18
C ARG A 49 13.76 -0.10 3.73
N GLU A 50 14.11 -1.22 4.34
CA GLU A 50 15.29 -2.02 3.96
C GLU A 50 15.11 -2.71 2.60
N ILE A 51 13.86 -2.99 2.20
CA ILE A 51 13.54 -3.55 0.88
C ILE A 51 13.63 -2.43 -0.17
N LYS A 52 14.83 -2.19 -0.70
CA LYS A 52 15.11 -1.12 -1.68
C LYS A 52 14.17 -1.10 -2.88
N SER A 53 13.71 -2.27 -3.35
CA SER A 53 12.78 -2.38 -4.48
C SER A 53 11.37 -1.83 -4.21
N LEU A 54 11.02 -1.61 -2.93
CA LEU A 54 9.77 -0.96 -2.55
C LEU A 54 9.80 0.55 -2.74
N HIS A 55 10.97 1.19 -2.85
CA HIS A 55 11.06 2.66 -2.94
C HIS A 55 10.16 3.35 -1.90
N PHE A 56 10.37 2.99 -0.62
CA PHE A 56 9.59 3.55 0.48
C PHE A 56 9.92 5.04 0.63
N GLU A 57 8.94 5.91 0.34
CA GLU A 57 9.15 7.35 0.26
C GLU A 57 8.04 8.12 0.97
N LYS A 58 8.40 9.20 1.67
CA LYS A 58 7.43 10.18 2.18
C LYS A 58 7.02 11.11 1.05
N LEU A 59 5.71 11.29 0.85
CA LEU A 59 5.19 12.14 -0.21
C LEU A 59 5.28 13.62 0.18
N LYS A 60 5.61 14.47 -0.80
CA LYS A 60 5.83 15.91 -0.60
C LYS A 60 4.72 16.79 -1.19
N GLU A 61 3.91 16.24 -2.11
CA GLU A 61 2.77 16.96 -2.68
C GLU A 61 1.78 17.35 -1.60
N LYS A 62 1.20 18.55 -1.71
CA LYS A 62 0.28 19.10 -0.70
C LYS A 62 -0.92 18.19 -0.43
N ARG A 63 -1.47 17.53 -1.47
CA ARG A 63 -2.58 16.57 -1.36
C ARG A 63 -2.22 15.28 -0.61
N TYR A 64 -0.93 14.99 -0.46
CA TYR A 64 -0.38 13.80 0.16
C TYR A 64 0.44 14.10 1.41
N LEU A 65 0.19 15.27 2.03
CA LEU A 65 0.88 15.66 3.25
C LEU A 65 0.64 14.62 4.35
N GLY A 66 1.73 14.12 4.95
CA GLY A 66 1.68 13.08 5.97
C GLY A 66 1.58 11.65 5.45
N LYS A 67 1.47 11.47 4.12
CA LYS A 67 1.38 10.16 3.48
C LYS A 67 2.72 9.65 2.98
N TYR A 68 2.76 8.35 2.75
CA TYR A 68 3.91 7.62 2.24
C TYR A 68 3.50 6.81 1.01
N SER A 69 4.50 6.38 0.25
CA SER A 69 4.29 5.47 -0.87
C SER A 69 5.29 4.32 -0.89
N ILE A 70 4.84 3.19 -1.43
CA ILE A 70 5.71 2.11 -1.91
C ILE A 70 5.34 1.74 -3.35
N ARG A 71 6.31 1.24 -4.10
CA ARG A 71 6.18 0.83 -5.49
C ARG A 71 5.36 -0.46 -5.60
N ILE A 72 4.30 -0.43 -6.42
CA ILE A 72 3.63 -1.65 -6.90
C ILE A 72 4.39 -2.16 -8.11
N ASN A 73 4.45 -1.35 -9.17
CA ASN A 73 5.25 -1.58 -10.37
C ASN A 73 5.87 -0.24 -10.85
N LYS A 74 6.39 -0.17 -12.08
CA LYS A 74 7.01 1.07 -12.58
C LYS A 74 6.04 2.26 -12.63
N ALA A 75 4.74 2.02 -12.86
CA ALA A 75 3.72 3.06 -13.02
C ALA A 75 2.86 3.30 -11.78
N TYR A 76 2.64 2.28 -10.96
CA TYR A 76 1.69 2.34 -9.84
C TYR A 76 2.40 2.34 -8.48
N ARG A 77 1.87 3.16 -7.58
CA ARG A 77 2.29 3.28 -6.18
C ARG A 77 1.13 2.98 -5.26
N LEU A 78 1.42 2.30 -4.16
CA LEU A 78 0.51 2.15 -3.03
C LEU A 78 0.73 3.33 -2.09
N ILE A 79 -0.33 4.07 -1.78
CA ILE A 79 -0.28 5.24 -0.89
C ILE A 79 -0.98 4.91 0.42
N PHE A 80 -0.36 5.30 1.52
CA PHE A 80 -0.82 4.98 2.87
C PHE A 80 -0.36 6.01 3.90
N ILE A 81 -1.01 5.99 5.05
CA ILE A 81 -0.59 6.70 6.27
C ILE A 81 -0.05 5.67 7.27
N ILE A 82 0.88 6.10 8.11
CA ILE A 82 1.35 5.31 9.25
C ILE A 82 0.80 5.96 10.52
N THR A 83 -0.02 5.22 11.25
CA THR A 83 -0.54 5.59 12.56
C THR A 83 -0.01 4.63 13.63
N LYS A 84 -0.25 4.93 14.90
CA LYS A 84 0.09 4.06 16.02
C LYS A 84 -1.16 3.81 16.86
N GLU A 85 -1.48 2.55 17.09
CA GLU A 85 -2.45 2.11 18.08
C GLU A 85 -1.67 1.56 19.26
N GLU A 86 -1.65 2.30 20.38
CA GLU A 86 -0.82 2.02 21.55
C GLU A 86 0.68 1.90 21.19
N ARG A 87 1.19 0.66 21.04
CA ARG A 87 2.58 0.35 20.68
C ARG A 87 2.71 -0.31 19.29
N LEU A 88 1.60 -0.53 18.59
CA LEU A 88 1.57 -1.20 17.30
C LEU A 88 1.52 -0.19 16.15
N GLU A 89 2.45 -0.30 15.20
CA GLU A 89 2.34 0.45 13.95
C GLU A 89 1.17 -0.08 13.10
N VAL A 90 0.35 0.85 12.63
CA VAL A 90 -0.78 0.59 11.74
C VAL A 90 -0.54 1.29 10.41
N MET A 91 -0.60 0.53 9.33
CA MET A 91 -0.56 1.05 7.96
C MET A 91 -1.98 1.19 7.43
N GLU A 92 -2.42 2.42 7.22
CA GLU A 92 -3.74 2.75 6.69
C GLU A 92 -3.61 2.95 5.18
N ILE A 93 -4.02 1.95 4.41
CA ILE A 93 -3.95 1.93 2.95
C ILE A 93 -5.12 2.72 2.39
N GLU A 94 -4.79 3.76 1.60
CA GLU A 94 -5.78 4.69 1.08
C GLU A 94 -6.03 4.53 -0.41
N GLU A 95 -4.98 4.38 -1.22
CA GLU A 95 -5.17 4.31 -2.67
C GLU A 95 -4.02 3.60 -3.41
N ILE A 96 -4.34 3.13 -4.62
CA ILE A 96 -3.37 2.82 -5.66
C ILE A 96 -3.37 4.01 -6.63
N ASN A 97 -2.26 4.72 -6.69
CA ASN A 97 -2.10 5.87 -7.58
C ASN A 97 -1.22 5.50 -8.79
N ASN A 98 -1.64 5.92 -9.98
CA ASN A 98 -0.80 5.87 -11.16
C ASN A 98 0.06 7.14 -11.19
N HIS A 99 1.37 6.94 -11.00
CA HIS A 99 2.35 8.00 -10.82
C HIS A 99 2.63 8.83 -12.09
N TYR A 100 2.15 8.38 -13.26
CA TYR A 100 2.37 9.05 -14.55
C TYR A 100 1.12 9.69 -15.16
N SER A 101 0.01 9.76 -14.41
CA SER A 101 -1.27 10.31 -14.90
C SER A 101 -1.83 11.39 -14.00
#